data_AF-A0A800DQD6-F1
#
_entry.id   AF-A0A800DQD6-F1
#
_cell.length_a   1.000
_cell.length_b   1.000
_cell.length_c   1.000
_cell.angle_alpha   90.00
_cell.angle_beta   90.00
_cell.angle_gamma   90.00
#
_symmetry.space_group_name_H-M   'P 1'
#
loop_
_entity.id
_entity.type
_entity.pdbx_description
1 polymer ?
#
loop_
_entity_poly.entity_id
_entity_poly.type
_entity_poly.pdbx_seq_one_letter_code
_entity_poly.pdbx_strand_id
1 'polypeptide(L)'
;MKFLTERINDAMLFPRPGDGEVVQISPPGLAWLPAEGAANYRVEIRNDAKTLVYENTVGSDPVHLPGRVLEPGAYTWDVIASDEQGNDRARRGEYSFTISEDTPKLPWIEPEVLLFRVPAEHSRLIYLRRDLPGIRATLTTTRRRSWGTCLRAAERALDMPAPTYPSYHLTEDRTQSRLEYKDYFGDFRRYIDRALMSLALAFLMTEEMKYAEAGKRILLEVANWPTDDDDVTSVSTRWGDEPGLSLSRCGHRAYDWLYDTFNDEERAKVLVMCEARAWQTYRRLTRGNYLTNPGKSHDGRLIAYLAEMAIAMAGESEGAKTWLDYSLKALTTFYPHWGGYEGGWAEGVGYGLAYNQIYMPAFEALRRACDFDLWKRPFFSKVRYFFFYCTALRGEIRPFGDGAEGGGPGTQGDGFAALLSFHAHRYNDPYVAWWVKQVEGWRGGSGEMAIVFEDEVDSKPPNELPASKAFRGVGWVALHSDLTRPDEDTLLLFKSSPYGSVSHSHADQNSFCIMKGGRALAIPSGYYGPSYGMPHHAEWTRSTKANNCVLVDGEGQVIRSARANGRITAFENRRGLSYVSGDAAVAYMGK
;
A
#
# COMPACT_ATOMS: atom_id res chain seq x y z
N MET A 1 4.68 7.26 34.36
CA MET A 1 4.82 6.62 33.05
C MET A 1 4.15 5.26 33.08
N LYS A 2 3.26 4.95 32.14
CA LYS A 2 2.61 3.65 31.98
C LYS A 2 2.38 3.39 30.49
N PHE A 3 2.55 2.15 30.05
CA PHE A 3 2.16 1.72 28.71
C PHE A 3 0.64 1.75 28.57
N LEU A 4 0.16 2.16 27.39
CA LEU A 4 -1.24 1.97 27.02
C LEU A 4 -1.54 0.47 26.92
N THR A 5 -2.63 0.03 27.54
CA THR A 5 -3.07 -1.37 27.52
C THR A 5 -4.02 -1.67 26.36
N GLU A 6 -4.63 -0.64 25.78
CA GLU A 6 -5.51 -0.72 24.62
C GLU A 6 -5.31 0.48 23.70
N ARG A 7 -5.73 0.34 22.43
CA ARG A 7 -5.74 1.46 21.50
C ARG A 7 -6.76 2.50 21.97
N ILE A 8 -6.31 3.74 22.11
CA ILE A 8 -7.15 4.87 22.56
C ILE A 8 -7.80 5.64 21.39
N ASN A 9 -7.40 5.35 20.16
CA ASN A 9 -8.04 5.84 18.95
C ASN A 9 -7.97 4.80 17.82
N ASP A 10 -8.83 4.98 16.80
CA ASP A 10 -8.98 4.04 15.69
C ASP A 10 -7.78 3.98 14.73
N ALA A 11 -6.90 4.99 14.76
CA ALA A 11 -5.74 5.10 13.87
C ALA A 11 -4.46 4.50 14.46
N MET A 12 -4.45 4.13 15.74
CA MET A 12 -3.27 3.55 16.38
C MET A 12 -2.88 2.21 15.75
N LEU A 13 -1.56 1.99 15.70
CA LEU A 13 -0.96 0.74 15.22
C LEU A 13 -1.47 -0.47 16.01
N PHE A 14 -1.37 -1.64 15.38
CA PHE A 14 -1.60 -2.92 16.05
C PHE A 14 -0.28 -3.44 16.61
N PRO A 15 -0.19 -3.74 17.93
CA PRO A 15 0.99 -4.34 18.51
C PRO A 15 1.32 -5.67 17.86
N ARG A 16 2.60 -5.91 17.60
CA ARG A 16 3.08 -7.12 16.94
C ARG A 16 4.56 -7.38 17.26
N PRO A 17 5.02 -8.64 17.28
CA PRO A 17 4.22 -9.86 17.28
C PRO A 17 3.25 -9.93 18.47
N GLY A 18 2.04 -10.42 18.23
CA GLY A 18 1.09 -10.74 19.29
C GLY A 18 1.61 -11.88 20.17
N ASP A 19 1.07 -12.00 21.39
CA ASP A 19 1.46 -13.08 22.29
C ASP A 19 1.08 -14.45 21.69
N GLY A 20 2.06 -15.35 21.62
CA GLY A 20 1.94 -16.67 21.00
C GLY A 20 1.97 -16.66 19.47
N GLU A 21 2.29 -15.53 18.82
CA GLU A 21 2.30 -15.44 17.36
C GLU A 21 3.43 -16.29 16.74
N VAL A 22 3.11 -17.01 15.66
CA VAL A 22 4.11 -17.65 14.80
C VAL A 22 4.48 -16.65 13.70
N VAL A 23 5.67 -16.07 13.80
CA VAL A 23 6.13 -15.05 12.86
C VAL A 23 6.64 -15.69 11.57
N GLN A 24 6.40 -15.02 10.45
CA GLN A 24 6.73 -15.51 9.11
C GLN A 24 7.88 -14.73 8.46
N ILE A 25 8.65 -13.99 9.27
CA ILE A 25 9.89 -13.32 8.89
C ILE A 25 10.82 -13.20 10.10
N SER A 26 12.14 -13.29 9.88
CA SER A 26 13.14 -13.16 10.94
C SER A 26 14.17 -12.06 10.63
N PRO A 27 14.47 -11.17 11.59
CA PRO A 27 13.72 -10.96 12.83
C PRO A 27 12.33 -10.36 12.54
N PRO A 28 11.35 -10.50 13.45
CA PRO A 28 10.07 -9.83 13.29
C PRO A 28 10.21 -8.32 13.51
N GLY A 29 9.46 -7.53 12.74
CA GLY A 29 9.23 -6.13 13.07
C GLY A 29 8.37 -6.03 14.32
N LEU A 30 8.85 -5.28 15.31
CA LEU A 30 8.22 -5.05 16.59
C LEU A 30 7.44 -3.73 16.55
N ALA A 31 6.23 -3.74 17.06
CA ALA A 31 5.45 -2.52 17.30
C ALA A 31 4.65 -2.68 18.60
N TRP A 32 4.55 -1.61 19.39
CA TRP A 32 3.86 -1.62 20.68
C TRP A 32 3.00 -0.36 20.85
N LEU A 33 2.08 -0.37 21.80
CA LEU A 33 1.40 0.87 22.20
C LEU A 33 2.37 1.69 23.07
N PRO A 34 2.45 3.02 22.89
CA PRO A 34 3.42 3.83 23.60
C PRO A 34 3.13 3.92 25.10
N ALA A 35 4.16 4.28 25.87
CA ALA A 35 4.03 4.71 27.25
C ALA A 35 3.97 6.24 27.33
N GLU A 36 3.00 6.75 28.10
CA GLU A 36 2.80 8.20 28.24
C GLU A 36 4.02 8.84 28.94
N GLY A 37 4.62 9.83 28.25
CA GLY A 37 5.81 10.56 28.72
C GLY A 37 7.14 9.83 28.49
N ALA A 38 7.17 8.73 27.73
CA ALA A 38 8.41 8.04 27.41
C ALA A 38 9.30 8.87 26.47
N ALA A 39 10.55 9.09 26.88
CA ALA A 39 11.56 9.73 26.04
C ALA A 39 12.35 8.71 25.22
N ASN A 40 12.39 7.46 25.67
CA ASN A 40 13.14 6.39 25.03
C ASN A 40 12.55 5.02 25.37
N TYR A 41 12.77 4.05 24.48
CA TYR A 41 12.46 2.65 24.69
C TYR A 41 13.72 1.78 24.58
N ARG A 42 13.81 0.77 25.44
CA ARG A 42 14.74 -0.35 25.31
C ARG A 42 13.96 -1.62 25.02
N VAL A 43 14.34 -2.31 23.96
CA VAL A 43 13.74 -3.59 23.54
C VAL A 43 14.66 -4.72 23.98
N GLU A 44 14.09 -5.75 24.61
CA GLU A 44 14.80 -6.96 25.02
C GLU A 44 14.14 -8.18 24.37
N ILE A 45 14.92 -9.09 23.79
CA ILE A 45 14.45 -10.39 23.28
C ILE A 45 15.25 -11.50 23.95
N ARG A 46 14.55 -12.49 24.52
CA ARG A 46 15.12 -13.67 25.15
C ARG A 46 14.73 -14.93 24.38
N ASN A 47 15.62 -15.90 24.30
CA ASN A 47 15.30 -17.23 23.75
C ASN A 47 14.55 -18.10 24.78
N ASP A 48 14.20 -19.32 24.38
CA ASP A 48 13.51 -20.30 25.25
C ASP A 48 14.24 -20.58 26.57
N ALA A 49 15.58 -20.62 26.53
CA ALA A 49 16.43 -20.75 27.72
C ALA A 49 16.51 -19.46 28.58
N LYS A 50 15.64 -18.47 28.32
CA LYS A 50 15.58 -17.15 28.99
C LYS A 50 16.86 -16.33 28.89
N THR A 51 17.75 -16.68 27.96
CA THR A 51 18.99 -15.95 27.69
C THR A 51 18.67 -14.72 26.85
N LEU A 52 19.18 -13.56 27.23
CA LEU A 52 19.07 -12.33 26.44
C LEU A 52 19.89 -12.47 25.16
N VAL A 53 19.21 -12.47 24.00
CA VAL A 53 19.83 -12.65 22.68
C VAL A 53 19.86 -11.38 21.84
N TYR A 54 19.02 -10.41 22.20
CA TYR A 54 18.98 -9.08 21.57
C TYR A 54 18.57 -8.04 22.61
N GLU A 55 19.27 -6.91 22.61
CA GLU A 55 18.93 -5.72 23.37
C GLU A 55 19.29 -4.50 22.54
N ASN A 56 18.41 -3.49 22.48
CA ASN A 56 18.74 -2.21 21.87
C ASN A 56 17.89 -1.06 22.43
N THR A 57 18.45 0.13 22.44
CA THR A 57 17.77 1.39 22.76
C THR A 57 17.35 2.06 21.47
N VAL A 58 16.05 2.34 21.30
CA VAL A 58 15.44 2.56 19.97
C VAL A 58 14.74 3.92 19.81
N GLY A 59 14.96 4.85 20.75
CA GLY A 59 14.33 6.17 20.74
C GLY A 59 12.89 6.14 21.22
N SER A 60 12.12 7.19 20.90
CA SER A 60 10.73 7.35 21.33
C SER A 60 9.69 6.80 20.34
N ASP A 61 10.15 6.26 19.20
CA ASP A 61 9.26 5.64 18.22
C ASP A 61 8.79 4.27 18.75
N PRO A 62 7.48 3.94 18.71
CA PRO A 62 6.98 2.70 19.30
C PRO A 62 7.10 1.49 18.34
N VAL A 63 8.16 1.49 17.53
CA VAL A 63 8.42 0.51 16.48
C VAL A 63 9.91 0.22 16.39
N HIS A 64 10.26 -1.03 16.07
CA HIS A 64 11.66 -1.43 15.91
C HIS A 64 11.81 -2.68 15.06
N LEU A 65 12.80 -2.72 14.17
CA LEU A 65 13.24 -3.95 13.51
C LEU A 65 14.64 -4.31 14.06
N PRO A 66 14.84 -5.50 14.64
CA PRO A 66 16.17 -5.92 15.07
C PRO A 66 17.17 -6.02 13.89
N GLY A 67 18.41 -5.58 14.11
CA GLY A 67 19.51 -5.74 13.14
C GLY A 67 20.15 -7.12 13.12
N ARG A 68 19.70 -8.02 13.99
CA ARG A 68 20.23 -9.38 14.14
C ARG A 68 19.17 -10.41 13.73
N VAL A 69 19.54 -11.31 12.82
CA VAL A 69 18.71 -12.47 12.49
C VAL A 69 18.59 -13.38 13.71
N LEU A 70 17.37 -13.79 14.01
CA LEU A 70 17.06 -14.76 15.06
C LEU A 70 16.86 -16.14 14.41
N GLU A 71 17.47 -17.17 14.97
CA GLU A 71 17.33 -18.54 14.46
C GLU A 71 15.94 -19.12 14.78
N PRO A 72 15.48 -20.19 14.09
CA PRO A 72 14.23 -20.85 14.42
C PRO A 72 14.15 -21.25 15.91
N GLY A 73 12.98 -21.08 16.51
CA GLY A 73 12.77 -21.35 17.93
C GLY A 73 11.74 -20.43 18.60
N ALA A 74 11.57 -20.65 19.90
CA ALA A 74 10.68 -19.86 20.75
C ALA A 74 11.44 -18.70 21.43
N TYR A 75 10.78 -17.55 21.52
CA TYR A 75 11.32 -16.32 22.08
C TYR A 75 10.29 -15.59 22.94
N THR A 76 10.77 -14.76 23.86
CA THR A 76 9.97 -13.73 24.53
C THR A 76 10.56 -12.35 24.28
N TRP A 77 9.71 -11.32 24.24
CA TRP A 77 10.15 -9.94 24.12
C TRP A 77 9.39 -8.98 25.04
N ASP A 78 10.10 -7.98 25.55
CA ASP A 78 9.58 -6.92 26.42
C ASP A 78 10.11 -5.56 25.95
N VAL A 79 9.42 -4.49 26.37
CA VAL A 79 9.79 -3.11 26.10
C VAL A 79 9.81 -2.34 27.41
N ILE A 80 10.92 -1.65 27.66
CA ILE A 80 11.16 -0.83 28.83
C ILE A 80 11.12 0.63 28.39
N ALA A 81 10.31 1.44 29.05
CA ALA A 81 10.22 2.88 28.78
C ALA A 81 11.02 3.68 29.81
N SER A 82 11.82 4.62 29.32
CA SER A 82 12.65 5.51 30.14
C SER A 82 12.21 6.97 30.04
N ASP A 83 12.43 7.73 31.11
CA ASP A 83 12.28 9.19 31.10
C ASP A 83 13.47 9.91 30.41
N GLU A 84 13.40 11.23 30.30
CA GLU A 84 14.47 12.06 29.72
C GLU A 84 15.80 11.96 30.48
N GLN A 85 15.76 11.56 31.75
CA GLN A 85 16.95 11.32 32.56
C GLN A 85 17.53 9.91 32.38
N GLY A 86 16.91 9.08 31.53
CA GLY A 86 17.35 7.71 31.25
C GLY A 86 16.97 6.69 32.33
N ASN A 87 16.08 7.04 33.27
CA ASN A 87 15.62 6.10 34.28
C ASN A 87 14.51 5.23 33.72
N ASP A 88 14.63 3.91 33.86
CA ASP A 88 13.55 2.98 33.58
C ASP A 88 12.33 3.29 34.47
N ARG A 89 11.17 3.59 33.86
CA ARG A 89 9.94 3.95 34.58
C ARG A 89 8.79 2.97 34.39
N ALA A 90 8.77 2.20 33.29
CA ALA A 90 7.71 1.24 33.02
C ALA A 90 8.21 0.06 32.16
N ARG A 91 7.55 -1.09 32.30
CA ARG A 91 7.68 -2.26 31.42
C ARG A 91 6.35 -2.58 30.77
N ARG A 92 6.37 -3.01 29.52
CA ARG A 92 5.17 -3.40 28.76
C ARG A 92 4.63 -4.75 29.23
N GLY A 93 5.52 -5.68 29.53
CA GLY A 93 5.21 -7.09 29.80
C GLY A 93 5.71 -7.99 28.67
N GLU A 94 6.06 -9.23 29.02
CA GLU A 94 6.60 -10.20 28.07
C GLU A 94 5.51 -10.77 27.16
N TYR A 95 5.70 -10.71 25.85
CA TYR A 95 4.95 -11.52 24.88
C TYR A 95 5.85 -12.60 24.30
N SER A 96 5.27 -13.75 23.99
CA SER A 96 5.94 -14.86 23.32
C SER A 96 5.73 -14.82 21.80
N PHE A 97 6.70 -15.33 21.04
CA PHE A 97 6.53 -15.63 19.62
C PHE A 97 7.43 -16.81 19.21
N THR A 98 7.10 -17.45 18.09
CA THR A 98 7.88 -18.56 17.53
C THR A 98 8.30 -18.25 16.10
N ILE A 99 9.55 -18.57 15.76
CA ILE A 99 10.08 -18.53 14.39
C ILE A 99 10.16 -19.97 13.88
N SER A 100 9.48 -20.26 12.76
CA SER A 100 9.54 -21.55 12.09
C SER A 100 10.84 -21.74 11.29
N GLU A 101 11.16 -22.98 10.97
CA GLU A 101 12.18 -23.31 9.95
C GLU A 101 11.84 -22.64 8.61
N ASP A 102 12.86 -22.34 7.81
CA ASP A 102 12.77 -21.69 6.48
C ASP A 102 12.11 -20.29 6.43
N THR A 103 11.97 -19.65 7.58
CA THR A 103 11.45 -18.28 7.67
C THR A 103 12.38 -17.30 6.91
N PRO A 104 11.84 -16.47 5.97
CA PRO A 104 12.63 -15.47 5.25
C PRO A 104 13.36 -14.52 6.20
N LYS A 105 14.59 -14.14 5.82
CA LYS A 105 15.46 -13.26 6.60
C LYS A 105 15.47 -11.84 6.04
N LEU A 106 15.19 -10.86 6.90
CA LEU A 106 15.21 -9.43 6.57
C LEU A 106 15.56 -8.59 7.83
N PRO A 107 16.81 -8.62 8.30
CA PRO A 107 17.25 -7.79 9.43
C PRO A 107 17.30 -6.31 9.06
N TRP A 108 17.28 -5.45 10.08
CA TRP A 108 17.55 -4.03 9.90
C TRP A 108 18.97 -3.82 9.33
N ILE A 109 19.07 -2.91 8.36
CA ILE A 109 20.31 -2.44 7.79
C ILE A 109 20.28 -0.92 7.90
N GLU A 110 21.35 -0.33 8.42
CA GLU A 110 21.43 1.12 8.59
C GLU A 110 21.20 1.85 7.26
N PRO A 111 20.38 2.92 7.25
CA PRO A 111 20.06 3.66 6.03
C PRO A 111 21.28 4.12 5.23
N GLU A 112 22.37 4.52 5.88
CA GLU A 112 23.61 4.91 5.20
C GLU A 112 24.25 3.76 4.41
N VAL A 113 24.19 2.54 4.95
CA VAL A 113 24.70 1.35 4.25
C VAL A 113 23.86 1.05 3.02
N LEU A 114 22.55 1.25 3.10
CA LEU A 114 21.65 1.07 1.96
C LEU A 114 21.87 2.16 0.90
N LEU A 115 21.97 3.42 1.30
CA LEU A 115 22.22 4.54 0.40
C LEU A 115 23.59 4.44 -0.29
N PHE A 116 24.60 3.92 0.40
CA PHE A 116 25.92 3.68 -0.21
C PHE A 116 25.89 2.65 -1.34
N ARG A 117 24.89 1.76 -1.38
CA ARG A 117 24.74 0.77 -2.46
C ARG A 117 24.07 1.35 -3.71
N VAL A 118 23.37 2.48 -3.57
CA VAL A 118 22.68 3.12 -4.68
C VAL A 118 23.70 3.56 -5.73
N PRO A 119 23.50 3.21 -7.02
CA PRO A 119 24.39 3.66 -8.08
C PRO A 119 24.49 5.19 -8.12
N ALA A 120 25.70 5.70 -8.38
CA ALA A 120 25.94 7.13 -8.54
C ALA A 120 25.37 7.69 -9.86
N GLU A 121 25.22 6.84 -10.88
CA GLU A 121 24.65 7.20 -12.16
C GLU A 121 23.12 7.12 -12.16
N HIS A 122 22.49 8.05 -12.87
CA HIS A 122 21.07 8.00 -13.19
C HIS A 122 20.82 7.23 -14.51
N SER A 123 19.68 6.56 -14.70
CA SER A 123 18.59 6.35 -13.74
C SER A 123 18.96 5.31 -12.66
N ARG A 124 18.48 5.54 -11.44
CA ARG A 124 18.68 4.68 -10.26
C ARG A 124 17.37 4.20 -9.61
N LEU A 125 16.20 4.57 -10.13
CA LEU A 125 14.90 4.06 -9.69
C LEU A 125 14.30 3.07 -10.70
N ILE A 126 13.99 1.85 -10.23
CA ILE A 126 13.29 0.76 -10.96
C ILE A 126 14.09 0.23 -12.18
N TYR A 127 14.42 1.09 -13.13
CA TYR A 127 15.15 0.82 -14.36
C TYR A 127 16.57 1.38 -14.25
N LEU A 128 17.44 0.65 -13.55
CA LEU A 128 18.81 1.10 -13.34
C LEU A 128 19.55 1.24 -14.67
N ARG A 129 20.43 2.25 -14.79
CA ARG A 129 21.23 2.52 -15.98
C ARG A 129 21.87 1.26 -16.58
N ARG A 130 22.51 0.46 -15.74
CA ARG A 130 23.15 -0.82 -16.12
C ARG A 130 22.21 -1.85 -16.77
N ASP A 131 20.92 -1.79 -16.47
CA ASP A 131 19.92 -2.77 -16.93
C ASP A 131 19.21 -2.32 -18.23
N LEU A 132 19.30 -1.04 -18.59
CA LEU A 132 18.60 -0.48 -19.74
C LEU A 132 18.91 -1.19 -21.06
N PRO A 133 20.16 -1.53 -21.42
CA PRO A 133 20.45 -2.22 -22.69
C PRO A 133 19.67 -3.53 -22.84
N GLY A 134 19.59 -4.32 -21.77
CA GLY A 134 18.87 -5.60 -21.77
C GLY A 134 17.36 -5.41 -21.88
N ILE A 135 16.80 -4.42 -21.19
CA ILE A 135 15.37 -4.10 -21.29
C ILE A 135 15.04 -3.61 -22.71
N ARG A 136 15.82 -2.66 -23.24
CA ARG A 136 15.63 -2.08 -24.59
C ARG A 136 15.63 -3.14 -25.69
N ALA A 137 16.52 -4.13 -25.60
CA ALA A 137 16.59 -5.25 -26.55
C ALA A 137 15.31 -6.09 -26.64
N THR A 138 14.42 -6.01 -25.65
CA THR A 138 13.19 -6.82 -25.58
C THR A 138 11.89 -6.05 -25.85
N LEU A 139 11.96 -4.72 -25.97
CA LEU A 139 10.80 -3.84 -26.08
C LEU A 139 9.90 -4.16 -27.29
N THR A 140 10.48 -4.64 -28.39
CA THR A 140 9.76 -5.01 -29.61
C THR A 140 9.46 -6.51 -29.72
N THR A 141 9.92 -7.30 -28.74
CA THR A 141 9.78 -8.76 -28.69
C THR A 141 8.99 -9.19 -27.46
N THR A 142 9.65 -9.60 -26.38
CA THR A 142 9.02 -10.19 -25.20
C THR A 142 8.32 -9.17 -24.29
N ARG A 143 8.55 -7.86 -24.49
CA ARG A 143 7.83 -6.76 -23.82
C ARG A 143 6.88 -5.99 -24.76
N ARG A 144 6.64 -6.50 -25.98
CA ARG A 144 5.96 -5.76 -27.07
C ARG A 144 4.59 -5.21 -26.71
N ARG A 145 3.76 -5.95 -25.98
CA ARG A 145 2.39 -5.55 -25.63
C ARG A 145 2.41 -4.41 -24.63
N SER A 146 3.10 -4.61 -23.49
CA SER A 146 3.19 -3.60 -22.43
C SER A 146 3.93 -2.35 -22.91
N TRP A 147 5.04 -2.52 -23.64
CA TRP A 147 5.76 -1.40 -24.24
C TRP A 147 4.89 -0.62 -25.23
N GLY A 148 4.17 -1.30 -26.12
CA GLY A 148 3.26 -0.64 -27.05
C GLY A 148 2.19 0.20 -26.36
N THR A 149 1.70 -0.23 -25.19
CA THR A 149 0.75 0.54 -24.39
C THR A 149 1.38 1.77 -23.76
N CYS A 150 2.59 1.65 -23.18
CA CYS A 150 3.34 2.79 -22.65
C CYS A 150 3.69 3.82 -23.74
N LEU A 151 4.19 3.35 -24.90
CA LEU A 151 4.58 4.22 -26.00
C LEU A 151 3.38 5.02 -26.54
N ARG A 152 2.21 4.37 -26.73
CA ARG A 152 0.99 5.07 -27.13
C ARG A 152 0.54 6.12 -26.10
N ALA A 153 0.77 5.88 -24.81
CA ALA A 153 0.45 6.86 -23.77
C ALA A 153 1.39 8.08 -23.86
N ALA A 154 2.67 7.86 -24.09
CA ALA A 154 3.66 8.92 -24.29
C ALA A 154 3.39 9.74 -25.58
N GLU A 155 3.09 9.08 -26.69
CA GLU A 155 2.75 9.75 -27.96
C GLU A 155 1.52 10.67 -27.81
N ARG A 156 0.49 10.25 -27.07
CA ARG A 156 -0.67 11.11 -26.75
C ARG A 156 -0.34 12.29 -25.83
N ALA A 157 0.78 12.26 -25.14
CA ALA A 157 1.19 13.25 -24.16
C ALA A 157 2.17 14.30 -24.74
N LEU A 158 2.64 14.13 -25.98
CA LEU A 158 3.63 15.03 -26.60
C LEU A 158 3.19 16.49 -26.65
N ASP A 159 1.91 16.74 -26.87
CA ASP A 159 1.34 18.09 -26.95
C ASP A 159 0.72 18.56 -25.62
N MET A 160 0.89 17.80 -24.54
CA MET A 160 0.37 18.19 -23.22
C MET A 160 1.03 19.51 -22.78
N PRO A 161 0.27 20.57 -22.50
CA PRO A 161 0.83 21.84 -22.07
C PRO A 161 1.44 21.71 -20.68
N ALA A 162 2.17 22.75 -20.25
CA ALA A 162 2.59 22.87 -18.87
C ALA A 162 1.34 23.05 -17.97
N PRO A 163 1.32 22.45 -16.76
CA PRO A 163 0.20 22.62 -15.84
C PRO A 163 0.13 24.05 -15.31
N THR A 164 -1.07 24.52 -14.96
CA THR A 164 -1.26 25.83 -14.33
C THR A 164 -1.29 25.72 -12.82
N TYR A 165 -0.69 26.69 -12.13
CA TYR A 165 -0.76 26.80 -10.68
C TYR A 165 -2.22 26.97 -10.22
N PRO A 166 -2.68 26.25 -9.17
CA PRO A 166 -4.10 26.25 -8.81
C PRO A 166 -4.53 27.55 -8.12
N SER A 167 -5.77 27.96 -8.38
CA SER A 167 -6.40 29.16 -7.76
C SER A 167 -7.56 28.83 -6.82
N TYR A 168 -7.98 27.57 -6.67
CA TYR A 168 -9.16 27.18 -5.88
C TYR A 168 -9.08 27.55 -4.38
N HIS A 169 -7.88 27.81 -3.87
CA HIS A 169 -7.64 28.28 -2.50
C HIS A 169 -8.01 29.76 -2.29
N LEU A 170 -8.17 30.53 -3.37
CA LEU A 170 -8.58 31.94 -3.37
C LEU A 170 -10.12 32.09 -3.34
N THR A 171 -10.86 31.01 -3.59
CA THR A 171 -12.32 31.00 -3.58
C THR A 171 -12.86 31.07 -2.14
N GLU A 172 -13.64 32.11 -1.82
CA GLU A 172 -14.15 32.35 -0.47
C GLU A 172 -15.18 31.30 -0.02
N ASP A 173 -16.07 30.88 -0.93
CA ASP A 173 -17.06 29.85 -0.62
C ASP A 173 -16.40 28.46 -0.52
N ARG A 174 -16.52 27.85 0.65
CA ARG A 174 -15.87 26.56 0.95
C ARG A 174 -16.40 25.41 0.09
N THR A 175 -17.68 25.44 -0.27
CA THR A 175 -18.28 24.36 -1.07
C THR A 175 -17.78 24.44 -2.50
N GLN A 176 -17.77 25.65 -3.07
CA GLN A 176 -17.23 25.94 -4.39
C GLN A 176 -15.73 25.66 -4.46
N SER A 177 -14.94 26.12 -3.49
CA SER A 177 -13.51 25.82 -3.40
C SER A 177 -13.23 24.31 -3.40
N ARG A 178 -14.07 23.52 -2.72
CA ARG A 178 -13.95 22.04 -2.71
C ARG A 178 -14.31 21.40 -4.05
N LEU A 179 -15.27 21.95 -4.80
CA LEU A 179 -15.62 21.48 -6.14
C LEU A 179 -14.48 21.78 -7.12
N GLU A 180 -13.98 23.01 -7.10
CA GLU A 180 -12.84 23.44 -7.92
C GLU A 180 -11.57 22.64 -7.62
N TYR A 181 -11.31 22.36 -6.33
CA TYR A 181 -10.24 21.44 -5.92
C TYR A 181 -10.40 20.07 -6.58
N LYS A 182 -11.61 19.48 -6.54
CA LYS A 182 -11.87 18.15 -7.09
C LYS A 182 -11.62 18.12 -8.60
N ASP A 183 -12.07 19.14 -9.31
CA ASP A 183 -11.87 19.27 -10.75
C ASP A 183 -10.40 19.47 -11.09
N TYR A 184 -9.72 20.39 -10.38
CA TYR A 184 -8.30 20.65 -10.54
C TYR A 184 -7.46 19.41 -10.29
N PHE A 185 -7.71 18.70 -9.19
CA PHE A 185 -7.00 17.47 -8.84
C PHE A 185 -7.10 16.41 -9.94
N GLY A 186 -8.31 16.19 -10.47
CA GLY A 186 -8.55 15.25 -11.56
C GLY A 186 -7.76 15.61 -12.82
N ASP A 187 -7.71 16.91 -13.14
CA ASP A 187 -6.95 17.42 -14.28
C ASP A 187 -5.44 17.35 -14.04
N PHE A 188 -4.96 17.75 -12.86
CA PHE A 188 -3.56 17.76 -12.48
C PHE A 188 -2.89 16.39 -12.57
N ARG A 189 -3.62 15.31 -12.18
CA ARG A 189 -3.17 13.92 -12.36
C ARG A 189 -2.94 13.54 -13.83
N ARG A 190 -3.59 14.20 -14.79
CA ARG A 190 -3.33 13.97 -16.23
C ARG A 190 -1.94 14.47 -16.62
N TYR A 191 -1.46 15.55 -16.01
CA TYR A 191 -0.12 16.09 -16.23
C TYR A 191 0.93 15.26 -15.49
N ILE A 192 0.78 15.09 -14.18
CA ILE A 192 1.84 14.55 -13.31
C ILE A 192 1.86 13.02 -13.32
N ASP A 193 0.78 12.36 -12.88
CA ASP A 193 0.74 10.90 -12.75
C ASP A 193 0.72 10.18 -14.11
N ARG A 194 0.24 10.83 -15.18
CA ARG A 194 0.06 10.21 -16.50
C ARG A 194 1.06 10.71 -17.53
N ALA A 195 0.95 11.96 -17.96
CA ALA A 195 1.76 12.49 -19.06
C ALA A 195 3.25 12.48 -18.71
N LEU A 196 3.66 13.12 -17.61
CA LEU A 196 5.05 13.20 -17.19
C LEU A 196 5.69 11.82 -17.01
N MET A 197 5.01 10.89 -16.32
CA MET A 197 5.51 9.52 -16.13
C MET A 197 5.62 8.74 -17.46
N SER A 198 4.66 8.89 -18.37
CA SER A 198 4.70 8.21 -19.67
C SER A 198 5.81 8.77 -20.56
N LEU A 199 5.98 10.09 -20.58
CA LEU A 199 7.03 10.78 -21.34
C LEU A 199 8.42 10.45 -20.80
N ALA A 200 8.61 10.51 -19.49
CA ALA A 200 9.88 10.16 -18.85
C ALA A 200 10.26 8.68 -19.09
N LEU A 201 9.31 7.76 -18.97
CA LEU A 201 9.55 6.34 -19.29
C LEU A 201 9.89 6.15 -20.77
N ALA A 202 9.18 6.84 -21.66
CA ALA A 202 9.43 6.73 -23.09
C ALA A 202 10.82 7.23 -23.46
N PHE A 203 11.24 8.39 -22.96
CA PHE A 203 12.60 8.89 -23.12
C PHE A 203 13.63 7.89 -22.58
N LEU A 204 13.44 7.37 -21.36
CA LEU A 204 14.39 6.41 -20.77
C LEU A 204 14.58 5.16 -21.62
N MET A 205 13.53 4.73 -22.33
CA MET A 205 13.54 3.53 -23.17
C MET A 205 13.99 3.78 -24.62
N THR A 206 13.75 4.96 -25.19
CA THR A 206 14.05 5.23 -26.61
C THR A 206 15.16 6.24 -26.85
N GLU A 207 15.49 7.06 -25.86
CA GLU A 207 16.41 8.21 -25.95
C GLU A 207 15.96 9.27 -26.97
N GLU A 208 14.69 9.26 -27.38
CA GLU A 208 14.14 10.26 -28.29
C GLU A 208 13.85 11.57 -27.56
N MET A 209 14.53 12.64 -27.96
CA MET A 209 14.44 13.95 -27.32
C MET A 209 13.03 14.56 -27.31
N LYS A 210 12.14 14.20 -28.25
CA LYS A 210 10.75 14.69 -28.24
C LYS A 210 10.02 14.36 -26.94
N TYR A 211 10.31 13.21 -26.33
CA TYR A 211 9.72 12.81 -25.06
C TYR A 211 10.35 13.56 -23.88
N ALA A 212 11.67 13.75 -23.92
CA ALA A 212 12.39 14.53 -22.92
C ALA A 212 11.87 15.97 -22.87
N GLU A 213 11.81 16.67 -24.01
CA GLU A 213 11.38 18.07 -24.07
C GLU A 213 9.93 18.25 -23.57
N ALA A 214 9.02 17.35 -23.95
CA ALA A 214 7.65 17.38 -23.46
C ALA A 214 7.57 17.10 -21.95
N GLY A 215 8.38 16.18 -21.43
CA GLY A 215 8.48 15.90 -19.99
C GLY A 215 9.07 17.07 -19.21
N LYS A 216 10.17 17.66 -19.70
CA LYS A 216 10.82 18.85 -19.13
C LYS A 216 9.87 20.04 -19.06
N ARG A 217 9.04 20.27 -20.08
CA ARG A 217 8.02 21.33 -20.08
C ARG A 217 7.08 21.24 -18.88
N ILE A 218 6.68 20.03 -18.49
CA ILE A 218 5.79 19.81 -17.33
C ILE A 218 6.59 19.94 -16.03
N LEU A 219 7.74 19.26 -15.92
CA LEU A 219 8.51 19.18 -14.68
C LEU A 219 9.13 20.53 -14.29
N LEU A 220 9.69 21.28 -15.25
CA LEU A 220 10.30 22.59 -14.99
C LEU A 220 9.26 23.65 -14.62
N GLU A 221 8.02 23.50 -15.10
CA GLU A 221 6.91 24.37 -14.69
C GLU A 221 6.60 24.17 -13.21
N VAL A 222 6.34 22.93 -12.76
CA VAL A 222 6.04 22.68 -11.35
C VAL A 222 7.24 22.93 -10.43
N ALA A 223 8.47 22.88 -10.96
CA ALA A 223 9.67 23.27 -10.23
C ALA A 223 9.77 24.80 -9.98
N ASN A 224 8.94 25.63 -10.61
CA ASN A 224 8.80 27.05 -10.27
C ASN A 224 7.84 27.32 -9.10
N TRP A 225 7.04 26.33 -8.69
CA TRP A 225 5.97 26.57 -7.74
C TRP A 225 6.49 26.60 -6.30
N PRO A 226 5.82 27.33 -5.39
CA PRO A 226 6.17 27.33 -3.97
C PRO A 226 6.14 25.92 -3.36
N THR A 227 6.98 25.68 -2.36
CA THR A 227 7.12 24.38 -1.68
C THR A 227 6.87 24.45 -0.17
N ASP A 228 6.37 25.60 0.31
CA ASP A 228 6.01 25.81 1.70
C ASP A 228 4.96 24.81 2.18
N ASP A 229 4.96 24.51 3.48
CA ASP A 229 4.07 23.49 4.05
C ASP A 229 2.58 23.84 3.93
N ASP A 230 2.25 25.12 3.92
CA ASP A 230 0.89 25.64 3.78
C ASP A 230 0.49 25.96 2.33
N ASP A 231 1.39 25.76 1.37
CA ASP A 231 1.13 25.94 -0.05
C ASP A 231 -0.08 25.10 -0.53
N VAL A 232 -0.83 25.58 -1.51
CA VAL A 232 -2.01 24.88 -2.06
C VAL A 232 -1.64 23.56 -2.76
N THR A 233 -0.39 23.39 -3.17
CA THR A 233 0.13 22.14 -3.75
C THR A 233 0.91 21.28 -2.75
N SER A 234 0.84 21.59 -1.45
CA SER A 234 1.50 20.84 -0.38
C SER A 234 0.76 19.57 0.02
N VAL A 235 1.49 18.52 0.41
CA VAL A 235 0.90 17.33 1.07
C VAL A 235 0.33 17.62 2.47
N SER A 236 0.64 18.80 3.03
CA SER A 236 0.11 19.27 4.32
C SER A 236 -0.95 20.35 4.18
N THR A 237 -1.36 20.67 2.94
CA THR A 237 -2.27 21.77 2.68
C THR A 237 -3.66 21.54 3.27
N ARG A 238 -4.33 22.63 3.67
CA ARG A 238 -5.70 22.59 4.22
C ARG A 238 -6.79 22.52 3.17
N TRP A 239 -6.46 22.82 1.90
CA TRP A 239 -7.42 22.87 0.79
C TRP A 239 -7.55 21.55 0.01
N GLY A 240 -6.81 20.51 0.42
CA GLY A 240 -6.81 19.18 -0.20
C GLY A 240 -5.43 18.78 -0.71
N ASP A 241 -4.94 17.63 -0.26
CA ASP A 241 -3.54 17.21 -0.37
C ASP A 241 -3.17 16.53 -1.70
N GLU A 242 -4.15 16.19 -2.54
CA GLU A 242 -3.91 15.33 -3.69
C GLU A 242 -2.92 15.89 -4.73
N PRO A 243 -2.89 17.19 -5.09
CA PRO A 243 -1.84 17.74 -5.94
C PRO A 243 -0.44 17.55 -5.34
N GLY A 244 -0.29 17.76 -4.03
CA GLY A 244 0.97 17.50 -3.33
C GLY A 244 1.34 16.02 -3.31
N LEU A 245 0.36 15.12 -3.21
CA LEU A 245 0.58 13.68 -3.30
C LEU A 245 1.06 13.27 -4.70
N SER A 246 0.52 13.86 -5.77
CA SER A 246 0.99 13.65 -7.14
C SER A 246 2.44 14.10 -7.33
N LEU A 247 2.79 15.29 -6.85
CA LEU A 247 4.17 15.80 -6.91
C LEU A 247 5.13 14.93 -6.10
N SER A 248 4.74 14.54 -4.89
CA SER A 248 5.53 13.68 -4.01
C SER A 248 5.73 12.28 -4.60
N ARG A 249 4.74 11.76 -5.33
CA ARG A 249 4.84 10.47 -6.00
C ARG A 249 5.76 10.48 -7.22
N CYS A 250 5.70 11.54 -8.03
CA CYS A 250 6.21 11.51 -9.40
C CYS A 250 7.44 12.41 -9.65
N GLY A 251 7.59 13.52 -8.93
CA GLY A 251 8.60 14.54 -9.25
C GLY A 251 10.03 13.99 -9.22
N HIS A 252 10.40 13.31 -8.14
CA HIS A 252 11.71 12.68 -7.97
C HIS A 252 11.99 11.56 -8.99
N ARG A 253 10.94 10.86 -9.46
CA ARG A 253 11.07 9.83 -10.49
C ARG A 253 11.29 10.43 -11.88
N ALA A 254 10.59 11.51 -12.20
CA ALA A 254 10.85 12.26 -13.43
C ALA A 254 12.24 12.88 -13.42
N TYR A 255 12.69 13.41 -12.28
CA TYR A 255 14.06 13.88 -12.09
C TYR A 255 15.08 12.78 -12.42
N ASP A 256 14.90 11.58 -11.85
CA ASP A 256 15.77 10.44 -12.07
C ASP A 256 15.80 9.95 -13.54
N TRP A 257 14.64 9.89 -14.18
CA TRP A 257 14.51 9.32 -15.54
C TRP A 257 14.88 10.31 -16.65
N LEU A 258 14.76 11.62 -16.40
CA LEU A 258 15.14 12.69 -17.34
C LEU A 258 16.51 13.28 -17.03
N TYR A 259 17.24 12.75 -16.04
CA TYR A 259 18.46 13.34 -15.48
C TYR A 259 19.48 13.81 -16.54
N ASP A 260 19.77 12.96 -17.52
CA ASP A 260 20.75 13.20 -18.59
C ASP A 260 20.35 14.33 -19.57
N THR A 261 19.11 14.84 -19.48
CA THR A 261 18.57 15.86 -20.39
C THR A 261 18.60 17.27 -19.81
N PHE A 262 18.89 17.40 -18.52
CA PHE A 262 18.97 18.68 -17.85
C PHE A 262 20.35 19.32 -18.04
N ASN A 263 20.36 20.62 -18.31
CA ASN A 263 21.55 21.42 -18.03
C ASN A 263 21.72 21.62 -16.51
N ASP A 264 22.83 22.22 -16.09
CA ASP A 264 23.16 22.38 -14.67
C ASP A 264 22.13 23.21 -13.89
N GLU A 265 21.57 24.26 -14.51
CA GLU A 265 20.57 25.13 -13.89
C GLU A 265 19.23 24.40 -13.73
N GLU A 266 18.77 23.73 -14.78
CA GLU A 266 17.56 22.91 -14.75
C GLU A 266 17.67 21.80 -13.71
N ARG A 267 18.82 21.12 -13.66
CA ARG A 267 19.07 20.03 -12.72
C ARG A 267 19.04 20.53 -11.28
N ALA A 268 19.72 21.64 -10.98
CA ALA A 268 19.71 22.26 -9.66
C ALA A 268 18.30 22.67 -9.23
N LYS A 269 17.53 23.28 -10.14
CA LYS A 269 16.16 23.72 -9.88
C LYS A 269 15.23 22.56 -9.54
N VAL A 270 15.26 21.48 -10.33
CA VAL A 270 14.43 20.30 -10.07
C VAL A 270 14.85 19.58 -8.79
N LEU A 271 16.16 19.51 -8.50
CA LEU A 271 16.68 18.93 -7.26
C LEU A 271 16.14 19.70 -6.03
N VAL A 272 16.21 21.04 -6.05
CA VAL A 272 15.68 21.89 -4.96
C VAL A 272 14.19 21.61 -4.72
N MET A 273 13.39 21.51 -5.78
CA MET A 273 11.97 21.15 -5.65
C MET A 273 11.81 19.75 -5.04
N CYS A 274 12.55 18.75 -5.53
CA CYS A 274 12.44 17.37 -5.03
C CYS A 274 12.81 17.27 -3.54
N GLU A 275 13.89 17.91 -3.11
CA GLU A 275 14.34 17.94 -1.72
C GLU A 275 13.31 18.65 -0.82
N ALA A 276 12.79 19.80 -1.24
CA ALA A 276 11.77 20.51 -0.48
C ALA A 276 10.49 19.68 -0.28
N ARG A 277 10.05 18.95 -1.32
CA ARG A 277 8.88 18.06 -1.26
C ARG A 277 9.14 16.81 -0.41
N ALA A 278 10.36 16.28 -0.39
CA ALA A 278 10.74 15.19 0.50
C ALA A 278 10.72 15.63 1.97
N TRP A 279 11.24 16.82 2.27
CA TRP A 279 11.14 17.39 3.61
C TRP A 279 9.69 17.71 4.02
N GLN A 280 8.87 18.21 3.11
CA GLN A 280 7.43 18.42 3.33
C GLN A 280 6.72 17.10 3.68
N THR A 281 7.05 16.03 2.96
CA THR A 281 6.56 14.66 3.22
C THR A 281 6.99 14.14 4.60
N TYR A 282 8.26 14.27 4.95
CA TYR A 282 8.80 13.88 6.25
C TYR A 282 8.13 14.65 7.40
N ARG A 283 7.96 15.98 7.25
CA ARG A 283 7.28 16.82 8.25
C ARG A 283 5.81 16.44 8.43
N ARG A 284 5.10 16.11 7.35
CA ARG A 284 3.71 15.60 7.41
C ARG A 284 3.61 14.36 8.30
N LEU A 285 4.48 13.38 8.06
CA LEU A 285 4.49 12.10 8.77
C LEU A 285 4.85 12.24 10.26
N THR A 286 5.89 13.03 10.55
CA THR A 286 6.36 13.27 11.92
C THR A 286 5.34 14.07 12.75
N ARG A 287 4.79 15.18 12.21
CA ARG A 287 3.71 15.94 12.88
C ARG A 287 2.45 15.11 13.07
N GLY A 288 2.16 14.20 12.14
CA GLY A 288 1.04 13.25 12.24
C GLY A 288 1.27 12.11 13.23
N ASN A 289 2.48 11.96 13.78
CA ASN A 289 2.90 10.84 14.60
C ASN A 289 2.55 9.49 13.94
N TYR A 290 2.91 9.35 12.65
CA TYR A 290 2.50 8.23 11.80
C TYR A 290 3.02 6.88 12.30
N LEU A 291 4.23 6.84 12.89
CA LEU A 291 4.78 5.62 13.49
C LEU A 291 3.97 5.11 14.70
N THR A 292 3.10 5.94 15.29
CA THR A 292 2.14 5.55 16.33
C THR A 292 0.71 5.38 15.77
N ASN A 293 0.31 6.26 14.83
CA ASN A 293 -1.05 6.37 14.31
C ASN A 293 -1.14 6.18 12.79
N PRO A 294 -0.81 4.98 12.26
CA PRO A 294 -0.76 4.74 10.82
C PRO A 294 -2.12 4.56 10.13
N GLY A 295 -3.25 4.66 10.84
CA GLY A 295 -4.59 4.51 10.29
C GLY A 295 -5.09 5.67 9.42
N LYS A 296 -4.25 6.67 9.11
CA LYS A 296 -4.55 7.66 8.07
C LYS A 296 -4.04 7.15 6.72
N SER A 297 -4.95 6.75 5.84
CA SER A 297 -4.58 6.05 4.61
C SER A 297 -3.66 6.87 3.69
N HIS A 298 -3.89 8.19 3.54
CA HIS A 298 -3.02 9.05 2.73
C HIS A 298 -1.57 9.06 3.22
N ASP A 299 -1.35 9.11 4.53
CA ASP A 299 -0.01 9.07 5.12
C ASP A 299 0.68 7.72 4.85
N GLY A 300 -0.09 6.64 4.66
CA GLY A 300 0.42 5.35 4.22
C GLY A 300 0.95 5.29 2.78
N ARG A 301 0.65 6.28 1.94
CA ARG A 301 1.28 6.44 0.61
C ARG A 301 2.67 7.07 0.74
N LEU A 302 2.77 8.07 1.62
CA LEU A 302 3.92 8.94 1.78
C LEU A 302 5.19 8.19 2.21
N ILE A 303 5.08 7.16 3.04
CA ILE A 303 6.27 6.37 3.44
C ILE A 303 6.95 5.65 2.27
N ALA A 304 6.20 5.29 1.23
CA ALA A 304 6.75 4.65 0.04
C ALA A 304 7.43 5.70 -0.84
N TYR A 305 6.77 6.84 -1.04
CA TYR A 305 7.33 7.97 -1.79
C TYR A 305 8.62 8.48 -1.17
N LEU A 306 8.64 8.60 0.16
CA LEU A 306 9.79 9.09 0.91
C LEU A 306 11.00 8.13 0.81
N ALA A 307 10.77 6.82 0.68
CA ALA A 307 11.83 5.86 0.40
C ALA A 307 12.40 6.03 -1.02
N GLU A 308 11.54 6.21 -2.04
CA GLU A 308 12.01 6.50 -3.40
C GLU A 308 12.75 7.82 -3.49
N MET A 309 12.26 8.88 -2.84
CA MET A 309 12.92 10.18 -2.77
C MET A 309 14.34 10.06 -2.20
N ALA A 310 14.52 9.30 -1.13
CA ALA A 310 15.83 9.06 -0.54
C ALA A 310 16.80 8.36 -1.50
N ILE A 311 16.31 7.36 -2.25
CA ILE A 311 17.12 6.65 -3.26
C ILE A 311 17.43 7.58 -4.44
N ALA A 312 16.43 8.32 -4.91
CA ALA A 312 16.52 9.21 -6.06
C ALA A 312 17.49 10.38 -5.85
N MET A 313 17.80 10.73 -4.60
CA MET A 313 18.69 11.83 -4.20
C MET A 313 19.88 11.32 -3.35
N ALA A 314 20.20 10.03 -3.42
CA ALA A 314 21.30 9.44 -2.68
C ALA A 314 22.64 10.10 -3.08
N GLY A 315 23.34 10.68 -2.10
CA GLY A 315 24.59 11.41 -2.34
C GLY A 315 24.42 12.84 -2.91
N GLU A 316 23.18 13.28 -3.17
CA GLU A 316 22.87 14.64 -3.66
C GLU A 316 22.17 15.50 -2.61
N SER A 317 21.45 14.88 -1.67
CA SER A 317 20.79 15.57 -0.56
C SER A 317 21.26 15.01 0.80
N GLU A 318 21.48 15.90 1.75
CA GLU A 318 21.77 15.55 3.15
C GLU A 318 20.57 14.90 3.85
N GLY A 319 19.35 15.10 3.32
CA GLY A 319 18.11 14.56 3.90
C GLY A 319 17.89 13.06 3.64
N ALA A 320 18.55 12.47 2.64
CA ALA A 320 18.28 11.11 2.16
C ALA A 320 18.30 10.05 3.29
N LYS A 321 19.29 10.11 4.18
CA LYS A 321 19.37 9.21 5.35
C LYS A 321 18.15 9.30 6.24
N THR A 322 17.76 10.52 6.62
CA THR A 322 16.65 10.78 7.55
C THR A 322 15.33 10.28 6.97
N TRP A 323 15.12 10.51 5.68
CA TRP A 323 13.93 10.08 4.97
C TRP A 323 13.84 8.55 4.90
N LEU A 324 14.94 7.89 4.54
CA LEU A 324 15.00 6.45 4.44
C LEU A 324 14.84 5.76 5.81
N ASP A 325 15.48 6.27 6.87
CA ASP A 325 15.30 5.78 8.25
C ASP A 325 13.81 5.73 8.63
N TYR A 326 13.15 6.87 8.49
CA TYR A 326 11.74 7.01 8.86
C TYR A 326 10.84 6.08 8.04
N SER A 327 11.06 6.01 6.74
CA SER A 327 10.33 5.11 5.85
C SER A 327 10.53 3.64 6.23
N LEU A 328 11.76 3.20 6.48
CA LEU A 328 12.08 1.81 6.80
C LEU A 328 11.49 1.39 8.14
N LYS A 329 11.47 2.26 9.16
CA LYS A 329 10.79 1.99 10.43
C LYS A 329 9.33 1.58 10.22
N ALA A 330 8.59 2.29 9.36
CA ALA A 330 7.21 1.92 9.03
C ALA A 330 7.13 0.68 8.13
N LEU A 331 7.91 0.67 7.03
CA LEU A 331 7.87 -0.35 5.98
C LEU A 331 8.27 -1.75 6.45
N THR A 332 9.01 -1.86 7.54
CA THR A 332 9.49 -3.14 8.09
C THR A 332 8.68 -3.65 9.28
N THR A 333 7.86 -2.80 9.91
CA THR A 333 7.10 -3.14 11.12
C THR A 333 5.63 -3.36 10.83
N PHE A 334 4.80 -2.33 10.91
CA PHE A 334 3.34 -2.42 10.78
C PHE A 334 2.83 -2.28 9.35
N TYR A 335 3.61 -1.72 8.42
CA TYR A 335 3.09 -1.45 7.08
C TYR A 335 2.77 -2.77 6.34
N PRO A 336 1.67 -2.85 5.59
CA PRO A 336 0.57 -1.89 5.59
C PRO A 336 -0.33 -2.09 6.82
N HIS A 337 -0.77 -0.98 7.43
CA HIS A 337 -1.64 -1.01 8.61
C HIS A 337 -2.96 -1.77 8.37
N TRP A 338 -3.49 -1.66 7.15
CA TRP A 338 -4.74 -2.29 6.72
C TRP A 338 -4.56 -3.71 6.17
N GLY A 339 -3.35 -4.25 6.19
CA GLY A 339 -3.04 -5.57 5.64
C GLY A 339 -2.95 -6.67 6.70
N GLY A 340 -3.48 -7.85 6.38
CA GLY A 340 -3.30 -9.07 7.17
C GLY A 340 -2.19 -9.97 6.64
N TYR A 341 -1.53 -10.77 7.49
CA TYR A 341 -0.41 -11.62 7.07
C TYR A 341 -0.72 -12.59 5.93
N GLU A 342 -1.98 -13.03 5.76
CA GLU A 342 -2.39 -13.87 4.63
C GLU A 342 -2.57 -13.10 3.31
N GLY A 343 -2.28 -11.80 3.29
CA GLY A 343 -2.36 -10.93 2.12
C GLY A 343 -3.67 -10.15 1.99
N GLY A 344 -4.60 -10.27 2.94
CA GLY A 344 -5.89 -9.59 2.87
C GLY A 344 -5.80 -8.08 3.10
N TRP A 345 -6.76 -7.31 2.56
CA TRP A 345 -6.85 -5.85 2.74
C TRP A 345 -8.18 -5.42 3.36
N ALA A 346 -8.15 -4.74 4.50
CA ALA A 346 -9.34 -4.47 5.31
C ALA A 346 -10.26 -3.38 4.72
N GLU A 347 -9.68 -2.39 4.03
CA GLU A 347 -10.41 -1.25 3.45
C GLU A 347 -11.21 -1.59 2.18
N GLY A 348 -11.21 -2.85 1.77
CA GLY A 348 -11.91 -3.33 0.59
C GLY A 348 -11.03 -3.50 -0.63
N VAL A 349 -11.57 -4.17 -1.66
CA VAL A 349 -10.82 -4.56 -2.86
C VAL A 349 -10.33 -3.34 -3.65
N GLY A 350 -11.14 -2.29 -3.78
CA GLY A 350 -10.78 -1.08 -4.54
C GLY A 350 -9.58 -0.35 -3.94
N TYR A 351 -9.63 -0.09 -2.62
CA TYR A 351 -8.51 0.52 -1.90
C TYR A 351 -7.29 -0.41 -1.85
N GLY A 352 -7.51 -1.71 -1.64
CA GLY A 352 -6.45 -2.70 -1.71
C GLY A 352 -5.71 -2.63 -3.05
N LEU A 353 -6.43 -2.65 -4.16
CA LEU A 353 -5.85 -2.61 -5.50
C LEU A 353 -4.96 -1.37 -5.68
N ALA A 354 -5.48 -0.19 -5.32
CA ALA A 354 -4.74 1.07 -5.45
C ALA A 354 -3.48 1.10 -4.58
N TYR A 355 -3.57 0.78 -3.29
CA TYR A 355 -2.42 0.85 -2.39
C TYR A 355 -1.36 -0.21 -2.71
N ASN A 356 -1.79 -1.38 -3.20
CA ASN A 356 -0.86 -2.44 -3.60
C ASN A 356 -0.09 -2.10 -4.88
N GLN A 357 -0.53 -1.10 -5.65
CA GLN A 357 0.21 -0.53 -6.77
C GLN A 357 1.11 0.64 -6.37
N ILE A 358 0.68 1.44 -5.38
CA ILE A 358 1.38 2.65 -4.93
C ILE A 358 2.78 2.37 -4.39
N TYR A 359 2.98 1.32 -3.60
CA TYR A 359 4.29 1.04 -2.98
C TYR A 359 5.24 0.22 -3.87
N MET A 360 4.75 -0.38 -4.96
CA MET A 360 5.58 -1.28 -5.78
C MET A 360 6.85 -0.60 -6.33
N PRO A 361 6.76 0.66 -6.83
CA PRO A 361 7.93 1.42 -7.25
C PRO A 361 9.02 1.51 -6.17
N ALA A 362 8.67 1.92 -4.95
CA ALA A 362 9.59 1.99 -3.82
C ALA A 362 10.24 0.65 -3.48
N PHE A 363 9.46 -0.43 -3.54
CA PHE A 363 9.98 -1.76 -3.21
C PHE A 363 10.92 -2.27 -4.30
N GLU A 364 10.64 -1.99 -5.58
CA GLU A 364 11.59 -2.28 -6.65
C GLU A 364 12.85 -1.43 -6.56
N ALA A 365 12.73 -0.15 -6.21
CA ALA A 365 13.89 0.72 -6.01
C ALA A 365 14.79 0.16 -4.88
N LEU A 366 14.23 -0.14 -3.70
CA LEU A 366 14.97 -0.74 -2.59
C LEU A 366 15.61 -2.08 -2.95
N ARG A 367 14.88 -2.97 -3.63
CA ARG A 367 15.38 -4.30 -4.01
C ARG A 367 16.53 -4.19 -5.02
N ARG A 368 16.38 -3.34 -6.04
CA ARG A 368 17.33 -3.27 -7.17
C ARG A 368 18.53 -2.38 -6.89
N ALA A 369 18.32 -1.24 -6.25
CA ALA A 369 19.37 -0.26 -5.97
C ALA A 369 20.08 -0.51 -4.64
N CYS A 370 19.38 -1.03 -3.62
CA CYS A 370 19.93 -1.16 -2.27
C CYS A 370 20.13 -2.60 -1.80
N ASP A 371 19.71 -3.60 -2.58
CA ASP A 371 19.65 -5.01 -2.16
C ASP A 371 18.86 -5.19 -0.85
N PHE A 372 17.71 -4.51 -0.75
CA PHE A 372 16.80 -4.60 0.39
C PHE A 372 15.41 -5.04 -0.05
N ASP A 373 15.11 -6.32 0.14
CA ASP A 373 13.96 -6.98 -0.49
C ASP A 373 12.74 -7.05 0.45
N LEU A 374 11.91 -6.00 0.42
CA LEU A 374 10.65 -5.95 1.17
C LEU A 374 9.61 -6.97 0.69
N TRP A 375 9.75 -7.55 -0.50
CA TRP A 375 8.83 -8.58 -1.01
C TRP A 375 8.88 -9.88 -0.22
N LYS A 376 9.96 -10.10 0.55
CA LYS A 376 10.07 -11.20 1.51
C LYS A 376 9.04 -11.10 2.65
N ARG A 377 8.46 -9.92 2.91
CA ARG A 377 7.51 -9.77 4.03
C ARG A 377 6.20 -10.52 3.73
N PRO A 378 5.59 -11.18 4.74
CA PRO A 378 4.53 -12.16 4.52
C PRO A 378 3.32 -11.62 3.75
N PHE A 379 2.85 -10.41 4.10
CA PHE A 379 1.72 -9.77 3.41
C PHE A 379 1.99 -9.66 1.90
N PHE A 380 3.12 -9.08 1.48
CA PHE A 380 3.41 -8.85 0.05
C PHE A 380 3.70 -10.14 -0.72
N SER A 381 4.19 -11.16 0.00
CA SER A 381 4.36 -12.51 -0.56
C SER A 381 3.05 -13.27 -0.76
N LYS A 382 1.91 -12.75 -0.30
CA LYS A 382 0.62 -13.46 -0.32
C LYS A 382 -0.54 -12.65 -0.87
N VAL A 383 -0.42 -11.32 -0.96
CA VAL A 383 -1.53 -10.41 -1.33
C VAL A 383 -2.19 -10.70 -2.68
N ARG A 384 -1.46 -11.25 -3.65
CA ARG A 384 -2.03 -11.71 -4.92
C ARG A 384 -3.21 -12.67 -4.74
N TYR A 385 -3.19 -13.50 -3.69
CA TYR A 385 -4.29 -14.40 -3.41
C TYR A 385 -5.52 -13.71 -2.84
N PHE A 386 -5.40 -12.54 -2.20
CA PHE A 386 -6.57 -11.77 -1.80
C PHE A 386 -7.38 -11.35 -3.02
N PHE A 387 -6.75 -10.81 -4.05
CA PHE A 387 -7.47 -10.46 -5.29
C PHE A 387 -7.93 -11.71 -6.05
N PHE A 388 -7.11 -12.75 -6.10
CA PHE A 388 -7.47 -14.01 -6.76
C PHE A 388 -8.77 -14.62 -6.21
N TYR A 389 -8.93 -14.62 -4.88
CA TYR A 389 -10.06 -15.27 -4.20
C TYR A 389 -11.19 -14.30 -3.84
N CYS A 390 -10.90 -13.08 -3.41
CA CYS A 390 -11.94 -12.14 -2.97
C CYS A 390 -12.56 -11.33 -4.11
N THR A 391 -12.29 -11.72 -5.37
CA THR A 391 -12.99 -11.20 -6.54
C THR A 391 -13.45 -12.35 -7.43
N ALA A 392 -14.59 -12.18 -8.10
CA ALA A 392 -14.98 -13.07 -9.18
C ALA A 392 -14.32 -12.58 -10.48
N LEU A 393 -13.76 -13.50 -11.28
CA LEU A 393 -13.06 -13.15 -12.52
C LEU A 393 -13.98 -12.47 -13.55
N ARG A 394 -15.26 -12.86 -13.57
CA ARG A 394 -16.33 -12.20 -14.33
C ARG A 394 -17.12 -11.16 -13.52
N GLY A 395 -16.71 -10.90 -12.28
CA GLY A 395 -17.45 -10.08 -11.33
C GLY A 395 -17.76 -8.69 -11.86
N GLU A 396 -19.04 -8.34 -11.88
CA GLU A 396 -19.48 -6.99 -12.24
C GLU A 396 -19.29 -5.99 -11.09
N ILE A 397 -19.10 -6.47 -9.86
CA ILE A 397 -18.82 -5.66 -8.66
C ILE A 397 -17.59 -6.17 -7.89
N ARG A 398 -17.17 -5.43 -6.84
CA ARG A 398 -16.03 -5.78 -5.96
C ARG A 398 -16.38 -5.58 -4.46
N PRO A 399 -17.20 -6.45 -3.86
CA PRO A 399 -17.51 -6.36 -2.44
C PRO A 399 -16.25 -6.58 -1.58
N PHE A 400 -16.10 -6.03 -0.38
CA PHE A 400 -16.81 -5.00 0.38
C PHE A 400 -16.01 -3.67 0.41
N GLY A 401 -16.53 -2.67 1.13
CA GLY A 401 -15.88 -1.39 1.38
C GLY A 401 -16.36 -0.27 0.44
N ASP A 402 -15.70 0.88 0.52
CA ASP A 402 -16.03 2.04 -0.32
C ASP A 402 -15.89 1.74 -1.82
N GLY A 403 -16.94 2.01 -2.59
CA GLY A 403 -16.99 1.72 -4.02
C GLY A 403 -17.16 0.23 -4.35
N ALA A 404 -17.77 -0.54 -3.45
CA ALA A 404 -18.06 -1.97 -3.61
C ALA A 404 -18.92 -2.27 -4.85
N GLU A 405 -19.82 -1.36 -5.21
CA GLU A 405 -20.63 -1.40 -6.43
C GLU A 405 -19.82 -1.14 -7.71
N GLY A 406 -18.60 -0.60 -7.56
CA GLY A 406 -17.70 -0.35 -8.67
C GLY A 406 -17.26 -1.64 -9.35
N GLY A 407 -16.95 -1.53 -10.64
CA GLY A 407 -16.62 -2.67 -11.50
C GLY A 407 -15.56 -3.62 -10.93
N GLY A 408 -15.90 -4.92 -10.86
CA GLY A 408 -14.96 -6.01 -10.59
C GLY A 408 -14.11 -6.39 -11.82
N PRO A 409 -13.30 -7.46 -11.75
CA PRO A 409 -12.42 -7.88 -12.84
C PRO A 409 -13.12 -8.12 -14.19
N GLY A 410 -14.40 -8.49 -14.18
CA GLY A 410 -15.17 -8.72 -15.42
C GLY A 410 -15.60 -7.44 -16.15
N THR A 411 -15.46 -6.28 -15.51
CA THR A 411 -15.86 -4.98 -16.09
C THR A 411 -14.71 -3.96 -16.10
N GLN A 412 -13.78 -4.05 -15.14
CA GLN A 412 -12.61 -3.18 -14.99
C GLN A 412 -11.36 -4.00 -14.68
N GLY A 413 -11.04 -4.97 -15.54
CA GLY A 413 -9.98 -5.97 -15.31
C GLY A 413 -8.54 -5.44 -15.35
N ASP A 414 -8.26 -4.38 -16.10
CA ASP A 414 -6.89 -3.92 -16.39
C ASP A 414 -6.04 -3.66 -15.14
N GLY A 415 -6.61 -2.99 -14.13
CA GLY A 415 -5.89 -2.72 -12.88
C GLY A 415 -5.53 -3.99 -12.12
N PHE A 416 -6.46 -4.94 -12.06
CA PHE A 416 -6.23 -6.25 -11.44
C PHE A 416 -5.21 -7.08 -12.22
N ALA A 417 -5.32 -7.12 -13.55
CA ALA A 417 -4.40 -7.81 -14.42
C ALA A 417 -2.97 -7.25 -14.29
N ALA A 418 -2.81 -5.93 -14.21
CA ALA A 418 -1.52 -5.29 -14.00
C ALA A 418 -0.87 -5.72 -12.66
N LEU A 419 -1.62 -5.63 -11.55
CA LEU A 419 -1.11 -6.02 -10.23
C LEU A 419 -0.79 -7.52 -10.18
N LEU A 420 -1.71 -8.36 -10.62
CA LEU A 420 -1.55 -9.82 -10.56
C LEU A 420 -0.50 -10.33 -11.54
N SER A 421 -0.32 -9.69 -12.70
CA SER A 421 0.78 -10.01 -13.63
C SER A 421 2.14 -9.74 -12.98
N PHE A 422 2.31 -8.61 -12.32
CA PHE A 422 3.54 -8.31 -11.58
C PHE A 422 3.83 -9.38 -10.52
N HIS A 423 2.82 -9.74 -9.73
CA HIS A 423 2.97 -10.74 -8.68
C HIS A 423 3.20 -12.16 -9.24
N ALA A 424 2.58 -12.52 -10.37
CA ALA A 424 2.81 -13.79 -11.04
C ALA A 424 4.28 -13.94 -11.45
N HIS A 425 4.87 -12.89 -12.05
CA HIS A 425 6.29 -12.89 -12.38
C HIS A 425 7.19 -12.91 -11.14
N ARG A 426 6.90 -12.06 -10.14
CA ARG A 426 7.73 -11.95 -8.92
C ARG A 426 7.86 -13.28 -8.19
N TYR A 427 6.78 -14.03 -8.08
CA TYR A 427 6.74 -15.27 -7.31
C TYR A 427 6.75 -16.52 -8.20
N ASN A 428 6.93 -16.36 -9.51
CA ASN A 428 6.78 -17.42 -10.50
C ASN A 428 5.52 -18.26 -10.26
N ASP A 429 4.38 -17.59 -10.07
CA ASP A 429 3.13 -18.21 -9.67
C ASP A 429 2.25 -18.52 -10.89
N PRO A 430 2.19 -19.78 -11.34
CA PRO A 430 1.51 -20.13 -12.58
C PRO A 430 -0.01 -20.05 -12.47
N TYR A 431 -0.59 -20.12 -11.26
CA TYR A 431 -2.03 -20.01 -11.07
C TYR A 431 -2.48 -18.56 -11.18
N VAL A 432 -1.71 -17.63 -10.62
CA VAL A 432 -1.98 -16.20 -10.78
C VAL A 432 -1.74 -15.75 -12.22
N ALA A 433 -0.73 -16.30 -12.89
CA ALA A 433 -0.55 -16.10 -14.33
C ALA A 433 -1.76 -16.59 -15.14
N TRP A 434 -2.32 -17.76 -14.80
CA TRP A 434 -3.53 -18.26 -15.45
C TRP A 434 -4.71 -17.32 -15.24
N TRP A 435 -4.90 -16.80 -14.02
CA TRP A 435 -5.96 -15.83 -13.70
C TRP A 435 -5.85 -14.59 -14.59
N VAL A 436 -4.64 -14.04 -14.75
CA VAL A 436 -4.40 -12.86 -15.61
C VAL A 436 -4.78 -13.14 -17.06
N LYS A 437 -4.47 -14.33 -17.57
CA LYS A 437 -4.84 -14.75 -18.94
C LYS A 437 -6.35 -14.91 -19.15
N GLN A 438 -7.13 -15.02 -18.08
CA GLN A 438 -8.60 -15.05 -18.17
C GLN A 438 -9.24 -13.65 -18.23
N VAL A 439 -8.48 -12.57 -18.01
CA VAL A 439 -9.01 -11.20 -18.07
C VAL A 439 -9.20 -10.79 -19.54
N GLU A 440 -10.45 -10.62 -19.94
CA GLU A 440 -10.79 -10.25 -21.31
C GLU A 440 -10.31 -8.84 -21.66
N GLY A 441 -9.78 -8.67 -22.87
CA GLY A 441 -9.35 -7.37 -23.37
C GLY A 441 -8.01 -6.87 -22.82
N TRP A 442 -7.36 -7.59 -21.89
CA TRP A 442 -6.05 -7.20 -21.37
C TRP A 442 -4.98 -7.20 -22.47
N ARG A 443 -4.32 -6.06 -22.67
CA ARG A 443 -3.30 -5.85 -23.73
C ARG A 443 -1.89 -5.59 -23.18
N GLY A 444 -1.61 -6.02 -21.95
CA GLY A 444 -0.34 -5.77 -21.27
C GLY A 444 -0.36 -4.52 -20.39
N GLY A 445 0.70 -4.40 -19.57
CA GLY A 445 0.87 -3.36 -18.57
C GLY A 445 0.88 -1.94 -19.13
N SER A 446 0.61 -0.96 -18.26
CA SER A 446 0.84 0.46 -18.53
C SER A 446 1.39 1.17 -17.29
N GLY A 447 2.07 2.30 -17.48
CA GLY A 447 2.64 3.10 -16.39
C GLY A 447 4.03 2.64 -15.94
N GLU A 448 4.49 3.18 -14.80
CA GLU A 448 5.88 3.06 -14.34
C GLU A 448 6.38 1.62 -14.15
N MET A 449 5.51 0.68 -13.81
CA MET A 449 5.88 -0.71 -13.50
C MET A 449 5.71 -1.69 -14.69
N ALA A 450 5.19 -1.21 -15.82
CA ALA A 450 4.66 -2.06 -16.88
C ALA A 450 5.70 -2.95 -17.58
N ILE A 451 6.96 -2.53 -17.62
CA ILE A 451 8.02 -3.20 -18.38
C ILE A 451 9.15 -3.73 -17.48
N VAL A 452 8.93 -3.78 -16.15
CA VAL A 452 9.83 -4.44 -15.21
C VAL A 452 10.04 -5.90 -15.59
N PHE A 453 8.95 -6.57 -15.99
CA PHE A 453 8.95 -7.94 -16.47
C PHE A 453 8.62 -8.02 -17.96
N GLU A 454 8.84 -9.20 -18.53
CA GLU A 454 8.35 -9.55 -19.87
C GLU A 454 6.83 -9.75 -19.84
N ASP A 455 6.22 -9.81 -21.02
CA ASP A 455 4.76 -9.90 -21.15
C ASP A 455 4.21 -11.29 -20.81
N GLU A 456 5.04 -12.33 -20.96
CA GLU A 456 4.63 -13.71 -20.80
C GLU A 456 5.24 -14.33 -19.53
N VAL A 457 4.36 -15.02 -18.79
CA VAL A 457 4.70 -15.86 -17.64
C VAL A 457 4.01 -17.21 -17.81
N ASP A 458 4.69 -18.28 -17.39
CA ASP A 458 4.16 -19.63 -17.40
C ASP A 458 2.87 -19.69 -16.58
N SER A 459 1.86 -20.36 -17.12
CA SER A 459 0.52 -20.37 -16.55
C SER A 459 -0.06 -21.78 -16.45
N LYS A 460 -0.76 -22.07 -15.36
CA LYS A 460 -1.42 -23.36 -15.10
C LYS A 460 -2.81 -23.13 -14.48
N PRO A 461 -3.86 -23.84 -14.92
CA PRO A 461 -5.17 -23.77 -14.27
C PRO A 461 -5.09 -24.12 -12.76
N PRO A 462 -5.88 -23.45 -11.90
CA PRO A 462 -5.80 -23.58 -10.44
C PRO A 462 -6.46 -24.85 -9.87
N ASN A 463 -6.39 -25.98 -10.58
CA ASN A 463 -7.01 -27.25 -10.19
C ASN A 463 -6.50 -27.79 -8.84
N GLU A 464 -5.29 -27.38 -8.44
CA GLU A 464 -4.60 -27.82 -7.23
C GLU A 464 -4.77 -26.84 -6.07
N LEU A 465 -5.36 -25.67 -6.32
CA LEU A 465 -5.64 -24.71 -5.27
C LEU A 465 -6.95 -25.07 -4.54
N PRO A 466 -7.03 -24.83 -3.22
CA PRO A 466 -8.29 -24.99 -2.51
C PRO A 466 -9.32 -24.01 -3.08
N ALA A 467 -10.56 -24.45 -3.26
CA ALA A 467 -11.63 -23.60 -3.80
C ALA A 467 -12.03 -22.46 -2.84
N SER A 468 -11.72 -22.58 -1.55
CA SER A 468 -12.04 -21.56 -0.54
C SER A 468 -10.81 -21.17 0.26
N LYS A 469 -10.76 -19.91 0.69
CA LYS A 469 -9.63 -19.36 1.45
C LYS A 469 -10.08 -18.33 2.47
N ALA A 470 -9.52 -18.41 3.67
CA ALA A 470 -9.67 -17.41 4.72
C ALA A 470 -8.45 -16.48 4.79
N PHE A 471 -8.74 -15.20 5.06
CA PHE A 471 -7.78 -14.13 5.33
C PHE A 471 -8.08 -13.59 6.73
N ARG A 472 -7.62 -14.31 7.76
CA ARG A 472 -8.03 -14.06 9.15
C ARG A 472 -7.54 -12.71 9.65
N GLY A 473 -6.37 -12.26 9.20
CA GLY A 473 -5.83 -10.95 9.56
C GLY A 473 -6.77 -9.78 9.22
N VAL A 474 -7.60 -9.90 8.19
CA VAL A 474 -8.62 -8.89 7.83
C VAL A 474 -10.06 -9.37 8.02
N GLY A 475 -10.25 -10.65 8.36
CA GLY A 475 -11.54 -11.26 8.61
C GLY A 475 -12.40 -11.46 7.37
N TRP A 476 -11.80 -11.87 6.26
CA TRP A 476 -12.51 -12.17 5.00
C TRP A 476 -12.37 -13.64 4.65
N VAL A 477 -13.42 -14.24 4.08
CA VAL A 477 -13.40 -15.62 3.60
C VAL A 477 -14.11 -15.69 2.25
N ALA A 478 -13.42 -16.23 1.25
CA ALA A 478 -13.96 -16.47 -0.08
C ALA A 478 -14.21 -17.96 -0.27
N LEU A 479 -15.40 -18.30 -0.79
CA LEU A 479 -15.82 -19.65 -1.10
C LEU A 479 -16.24 -19.69 -2.57
N HIS A 480 -15.50 -20.42 -3.39
CA HIS A 480 -15.83 -20.63 -4.80
C HIS A 480 -16.40 -22.03 -5.03
N SER A 481 -17.29 -22.16 -6.01
CA SER A 481 -17.72 -23.49 -6.47
C SER A 481 -16.68 -24.12 -7.38
N ASP A 482 -16.05 -23.35 -8.27
CA ASP A 482 -15.03 -23.83 -9.19
C ASP A 482 -14.20 -22.66 -9.76
N LEU A 483 -12.98 -22.49 -9.23
CA LEU A 483 -12.03 -21.45 -9.68
C LEU A 483 -11.62 -21.59 -11.16
N THR A 484 -11.80 -22.76 -11.76
CA THR A 484 -11.33 -23.08 -13.11
C THR A 484 -12.36 -22.76 -14.18
N ARG A 485 -13.61 -22.48 -13.78
CA ARG A 485 -14.76 -22.22 -14.65
C ARG A 485 -15.37 -20.86 -14.31
N PRO A 486 -14.69 -19.73 -14.60
CA PRO A 486 -15.10 -18.41 -14.14
C PRO A 486 -16.49 -17.96 -14.62
N ASP A 487 -16.94 -18.46 -15.78
CA ASP A 487 -18.28 -18.17 -16.32
C ASP A 487 -19.41 -18.91 -15.58
N GLU A 488 -19.08 -19.95 -14.82
CA GLU A 488 -20.02 -20.75 -14.04
C GLU A 488 -19.76 -20.70 -12.54
N ASP A 489 -18.72 -20.00 -12.10
CA ASP A 489 -18.33 -19.96 -10.70
C ASP A 489 -19.37 -19.27 -9.82
N THR A 490 -19.69 -19.89 -8.67
CA THR A 490 -20.42 -19.25 -7.59
C THR A 490 -19.41 -18.78 -6.54
N LEU A 491 -19.24 -17.46 -6.40
CA LEU A 491 -18.48 -16.86 -5.30
C LEU A 491 -19.44 -16.47 -4.17
N LEU A 492 -19.23 -17.02 -2.98
CA LEU A 492 -19.72 -16.46 -1.72
C LEU A 492 -18.54 -15.80 -0.98
N LEU A 493 -18.64 -14.51 -0.75
CA LEU A 493 -17.68 -13.75 0.03
C LEU A 493 -18.27 -13.38 1.37
N PHE A 494 -17.59 -13.70 2.47
CA PHE A 494 -18.03 -13.44 3.84
C PHE A 494 -17.04 -12.53 4.57
N LYS A 495 -17.54 -11.61 5.40
CA LYS A 495 -16.71 -10.67 6.17
C LYS A 495 -17.13 -10.61 7.64
N SER A 496 -16.16 -10.77 8.54
CA SER A 496 -16.26 -10.44 9.97
C SER A 496 -14.87 -10.06 10.47
N SER A 497 -14.64 -8.74 10.57
CA SER A 497 -13.30 -8.13 10.53
C SER A 497 -12.86 -7.55 11.86
N PRO A 498 -11.60 -7.78 12.29
CA PRO A 498 -11.06 -7.17 13.51
C PRO A 498 -10.89 -5.65 13.41
N TYR A 499 -10.99 -5.09 12.20
CA TYR A 499 -10.91 -3.65 11.95
C TYR A 499 -12.21 -2.90 12.23
N GLY A 500 -13.34 -3.60 12.39
CA GLY A 500 -14.64 -2.93 12.57
C GLY A 500 -15.07 -2.13 11.35
N SER A 501 -15.60 -0.93 11.58
CA SER A 501 -16.29 -0.11 10.58
C SER A 501 -15.59 1.24 10.30
N VAL A 502 -14.28 1.31 10.54
CA VAL A 502 -13.45 2.53 10.37
C VAL A 502 -12.89 2.67 8.97
N SER A 503 -12.38 3.87 8.67
CA SER A 503 -11.83 4.22 7.36
C SER A 503 -12.82 3.86 6.23
N HIS A 504 -12.42 3.02 5.29
CA HIS A 504 -13.22 2.58 4.14
C HIS A 504 -13.97 1.26 4.35
N SER A 505 -13.86 0.63 5.54
CA SER A 505 -14.73 -0.49 5.95
C SER A 505 -16.10 0.04 6.42
N HIS A 506 -17.14 -0.79 6.32
CA HIS A 506 -18.52 -0.46 6.70
C HIS A 506 -18.95 -1.18 7.98
N ALA A 507 -20.17 -0.92 8.46
CA ALA A 507 -20.78 -1.60 9.60
C ALA A 507 -21.43 -2.93 9.15
N ASP A 508 -20.60 -3.81 8.60
CA ASP A 508 -20.92 -5.00 7.81
C ASP A 508 -20.29 -6.28 8.36
N GLN A 509 -20.09 -6.39 9.69
CA GLN A 509 -19.60 -7.62 10.29
C GLN A 509 -20.64 -8.75 10.15
N ASN A 510 -20.18 -9.97 9.88
CA ASN A 510 -20.98 -11.12 9.47
C ASN A 510 -21.80 -10.91 8.18
N SER A 511 -21.40 -9.97 7.32
CA SER A 511 -22.04 -9.81 6.01
C SER A 511 -21.57 -10.83 4.99
N PHE A 512 -22.37 -11.05 3.96
CA PHE A 512 -22.01 -11.86 2.80
C PHE A 512 -22.38 -11.20 1.47
N CYS A 513 -21.71 -11.61 0.40
CA CYS A 513 -22.08 -11.33 -0.98
C CYS A 513 -22.07 -12.62 -1.80
N ILE A 514 -23.00 -12.75 -2.75
CA ILE A 514 -23.09 -13.89 -3.67
C ILE A 514 -23.05 -13.39 -5.11
N MET A 515 -22.14 -13.97 -5.90
CA MET A 515 -22.09 -13.82 -7.36
C MET A 515 -22.12 -15.18 -8.05
N LYS A 516 -22.77 -15.26 -9.22
CA LYS A 516 -22.81 -16.46 -10.08
C LYS A 516 -22.39 -16.11 -11.50
N GLY A 517 -21.32 -16.73 -12.01
CA GLY A 517 -20.76 -16.41 -13.32
C GLY A 517 -20.39 -14.92 -13.45
N GLY A 518 -20.03 -14.30 -12.31
CA GLY A 518 -19.77 -12.86 -12.23
C GLY A 518 -20.99 -11.95 -12.05
N ARG A 519 -22.22 -12.45 -12.19
CA ARG A 519 -23.44 -11.68 -11.93
C ARG A 519 -23.72 -11.53 -10.45
N ALA A 520 -24.00 -10.31 -10.01
CA ALA A 520 -24.37 -9.98 -8.65
C ALA A 520 -25.77 -10.52 -8.31
N LEU A 521 -25.87 -11.32 -7.25
CA LEU A 521 -27.16 -11.86 -6.78
C LEU A 521 -27.57 -11.29 -5.42
N ALA A 522 -26.68 -11.40 -4.43
CA ALA A 522 -26.86 -10.80 -3.11
C ALA A 522 -25.71 -9.84 -2.85
N ILE A 523 -26.00 -8.54 -2.74
CA ILE A 523 -24.97 -7.48 -2.71
C ILE A 523 -25.19 -6.49 -1.57
N PRO A 524 -24.12 -5.83 -1.11
CA PRO A 524 -24.26 -4.52 -0.48
C PRO A 524 -24.96 -3.56 -1.44
N SER A 525 -25.91 -2.78 -0.90
CA SER A 525 -26.73 -1.85 -1.67
C SER A 525 -26.22 -0.41 -1.60
N GLY A 526 -26.65 0.40 -2.55
CA GLY A 526 -26.28 1.81 -2.65
C GLY A 526 -25.15 2.06 -3.64
N TYR A 527 -24.63 3.29 -3.63
CA TYR A 527 -23.54 3.74 -4.50
C TYR A 527 -22.65 4.69 -3.70
N TYR A 528 -21.37 4.79 -4.02
CA TYR A 528 -20.42 5.58 -3.25
C TYR A 528 -20.77 7.09 -3.23
N GLY A 529 -21.35 7.59 -4.33
CA GLY A 529 -21.70 8.99 -4.47
C GLY A 529 -20.53 9.88 -4.86
N PRO A 530 -20.72 11.21 -4.96
CA PRO A 530 -19.74 12.10 -5.57
C PRO A 530 -18.47 12.30 -4.74
N SER A 531 -18.50 12.02 -3.43
CA SER A 531 -17.33 12.08 -2.55
C SER A 531 -17.56 11.38 -1.20
N TYR A 532 -16.46 11.04 -0.54
CA TYR A 532 -16.44 10.48 0.82
C TYR A 532 -17.18 11.39 1.82
N GLY A 533 -18.00 10.79 2.67
CA GLY A 533 -18.70 11.45 3.77
C GLY A 533 -19.97 12.19 3.37
N MET A 534 -20.39 12.12 2.10
CA MET A 534 -21.68 12.66 1.66
C MET A 534 -22.84 11.87 2.29
N PRO A 535 -24.06 12.43 2.41
CA PRO A 535 -25.16 11.82 3.17
C PRO A 535 -25.43 10.34 2.80
N HIS A 536 -25.58 10.02 1.51
CA HIS A 536 -25.80 8.63 1.08
C HIS A 536 -24.65 7.69 1.45
N HIS A 537 -23.40 8.15 1.33
CA HIS A 537 -22.24 7.39 1.79
C HIS A 537 -22.30 7.16 3.30
N ALA A 538 -22.41 8.25 4.06
CA ALA A 538 -22.32 8.26 5.52
C ALA A 538 -23.48 7.52 6.21
N GLU A 539 -24.70 7.64 5.68
CA GLU A 539 -25.92 7.20 6.35
C GLU A 539 -26.48 5.90 5.78
N TRP A 540 -26.31 5.63 4.48
CA TRP A 540 -26.77 4.40 3.85
C TRP A 540 -25.66 3.37 3.71
N THR A 541 -24.71 3.59 2.80
CA THR A 541 -23.75 2.53 2.38
C THR A 541 -22.93 1.99 3.55
N ARG A 542 -22.54 2.85 4.49
CA ARG A 542 -21.77 2.46 5.67
C ARG A 542 -22.59 1.72 6.73
N SER A 543 -23.92 1.73 6.64
CA SER A 543 -24.80 1.17 7.66
C SER A 543 -25.00 -0.34 7.49
N THR A 544 -25.35 -1.03 8.57
CA THR A 544 -25.73 -2.45 8.52
C THR A 544 -26.94 -2.71 7.64
N LYS A 545 -27.86 -1.74 7.52
CA LYS A 545 -29.09 -1.84 6.70
C LYS A 545 -28.80 -1.96 5.21
N ALA A 546 -27.68 -1.40 4.74
CA ALA A 546 -27.28 -1.49 3.34
C ALA A 546 -26.64 -2.83 2.98
N ASN A 547 -26.30 -3.67 3.96
CA ASN A 547 -25.53 -4.89 3.78
C ASN A 547 -26.38 -6.14 4.03
N ASN A 548 -25.96 -7.30 3.51
CA ASN A 548 -26.62 -8.58 3.79
C ASN A 548 -26.25 -9.04 5.22
N CYS A 549 -26.85 -8.38 6.20
CA CYS A 549 -26.61 -8.53 7.63
C CYS A 549 -27.94 -8.65 8.40
N VAL A 550 -27.83 -8.85 9.71
CA VAL A 550 -28.98 -8.87 10.63
C VAL A 550 -29.06 -7.55 11.39
N LEU A 551 -30.28 -7.13 11.72
CA LEU A 551 -30.56 -6.06 12.68
C LEU A 551 -31.10 -6.69 13.97
N VAL A 552 -30.75 -6.11 15.11
CA VAL A 552 -31.31 -6.51 16.42
C VAL A 552 -32.32 -5.44 16.82
N ASP A 553 -33.60 -5.81 16.92
CA ASP A 553 -34.72 -4.89 17.17
C ASP A 553 -34.76 -3.65 16.25
N GLY A 554 -34.34 -3.84 14.99
CA GLY A 554 -34.26 -2.78 13.99
C GLY A 554 -32.98 -1.93 14.04
N GLU A 555 -32.08 -2.20 14.99
CA GLU A 555 -30.81 -1.52 15.15
C GLU A 555 -29.63 -2.27 14.51
N GLY A 556 -28.71 -1.49 13.93
CA GLY A 556 -27.49 -2.00 13.31
C GLY A 556 -26.26 -1.85 14.20
N GLN A 557 -25.15 -2.32 13.66
CA GLN A 557 -23.80 -2.20 14.21
C GLN A 557 -23.37 -0.74 14.28
N VAL A 558 -22.42 -0.42 15.17
CA VAL A 558 -21.90 0.95 15.28
C VAL A 558 -21.04 1.29 14.06
N ILE A 559 -21.37 2.42 13.43
CA ILE A 559 -20.68 2.95 12.25
C ILE A 559 -19.45 3.76 12.68
N ARG A 560 -18.33 3.64 11.94
CA ARG A 560 -17.07 4.36 12.19
C ARG A 560 -16.47 4.08 13.57
N SER A 561 -16.34 2.80 13.94
CA SER A 561 -15.69 2.39 15.18
C SER A 561 -14.85 1.14 15.00
N ALA A 562 -13.57 1.19 15.42
CA ALA A 562 -12.69 0.01 15.39
C ALA A 562 -13.02 -0.96 16.53
N ARG A 563 -13.71 -0.47 17.57
CA ARG A 563 -14.23 -1.28 18.67
C ARG A 563 -15.43 -2.11 18.22
N ALA A 564 -16.22 -1.62 17.25
CA ALA A 564 -17.34 -2.34 16.65
C ALA A 564 -16.89 -3.39 15.63
N ASN A 565 -16.05 -4.31 16.09
CA ASN A 565 -15.38 -5.31 15.26
C ASN A 565 -16.06 -6.68 15.31
N GLY A 566 -15.57 -7.56 14.45
CA GLY A 566 -15.90 -8.98 14.44
C GLY A 566 -14.66 -9.82 14.20
N ARG A 567 -14.85 -11.12 14.02
CA ARG A 567 -13.76 -12.07 13.72
C ARG A 567 -14.29 -13.35 13.08
N ILE A 568 -13.43 -14.01 12.32
CA ILE A 568 -13.68 -15.38 11.86
C ILE A 568 -13.34 -16.35 13.00
N THR A 569 -14.34 -17.04 13.53
CA THR A 569 -14.19 -18.01 14.63
C THR A 569 -13.85 -19.41 14.13
N ALA A 570 -14.34 -19.78 12.95
CA ALA A 570 -14.06 -21.07 12.34
C ALA A 570 -14.04 -20.97 10.81
N PHE A 571 -13.19 -21.79 10.18
CA PHE A 571 -13.15 -21.98 8.74
C PHE A 571 -12.67 -23.40 8.44
N GLU A 572 -13.39 -24.11 7.58
CA GLU A 572 -13.03 -25.44 7.08
C GLU A 572 -13.26 -25.48 5.58
N ASN A 573 -12.33 -26.06 4.83
CA ASN A 573 -12.47 -26.32 3.41
C ASN A 573 -12.02 -27.74 3.11
N ARG A 574 -12.96 -28.58 2.68
CA ARG A 574 -12.73 -29.96 2.26
C ARG A 574 -13.59 -30.29 1.04
N ARG A 575 -13.33 -31.43 0.40
CA ARG A 575 -14.09 -31.85 -0.78
C ARG A 575 -15.60 -31.89 -0.47
N GLY A 576 -16.38 -31.10 -1.22
CA GLY A 576 -17.83 -31.04 -1.10
C GLY A 576 -18.36 -30.18 0.06
N LEU A 577 -17.51 -29.55 0.87
CA LEU A 577 -17.94 -28.68 1.97
C LEU A 577 -16.93 -27.56 2.24
N SER A 578 -17.42 -26.33 2.18
CA SER A 578 -16.76 -25.15 2.76
C SER A 578 -17.63 -24.57 3.86
N TYR A 579 -17.03 -24.32 5.01
CA TYR A 579 -17.69 -23.80 6.20
C TYR A 579 -16.97 -22.55 6.70
N VAL A 580 -17.75 -21.55 7.11
CA VAL A 580 -17.27 -20.34 7.76
C VAL A 580 -18.21 -19.96 8.90
N SER A 581 -17.63 -19.52 10.01
CA SER A 581 -18.35 -18.90 11.12
C SER A 581 -17.67 -17.59 11.50
N GLY A 582 -18.49 -16.57 11.75
CA GLY A 582 -18.04 -15.27 12.22
C GLY A 582 -18.78 -14.85 13.49
N ASP A 583 -18.09 -14.13 14.36
CA ASP A 583 -18.63 -13.53 15.58
C ASP A 583 -18.61 -12.01 15.43
N ALA A 584 -19.80 -11.42 15.47
CA ALA A 584 -20.03 -9.98 15.36
C ALA A 584 -20.70 -9.40 16.62
N ALA A 585 -20.75 -10.13 17.75
CA ALA A 585 -21.47 -9.68 18.94
C ALA A 585 -21.01 -8.30 19.43
N VAL A 586 -19.69 -8.05 19.40
CA VAL A 586 -19.08 -6.77 19.79
C VAL A 586 -19.50 -5.63 18.85
N ALA A 587 -19.74 -5.91 17.56
CA ALA A 587 -20.12 -4.89 16.59
C ALA A 587 -21.47 -4.21 16.91
N TYR A 588 -22.36 -4.90 17.63
CA TYR A 588 -23.66 -4.39 18.06
C TYR A 588 -23.61 -3.68 19.42
N MET A 589 -22.49 -3.74 20.16
CA MET A 589 -22.29 -3.05 21.44
C MET A 589 -23.37 -3.36 22.51
N GLY A 590 -23.85 -4.61 22.56
CA GLY A 590 -24.81 -5.07 23.57
C GLY A 590 -26.29 -4.84 23.23
N LYS A 591 -26.59 -4.50 21.98
CA LYS A 591 -27.95 -4.47 21.44
C LYS A 591 -28.49 -5.85 21.17
#